data_AF-A0A842NPW6-F1
#
_entry.id   AF-A0A842NPW6-F1
#
_cell.length_a   1.000
_cell.length_b   1.000
_cell.length_c   1.000
_cell.angle_alpha   90.00
_cell.angle_beta   90.00
_cell.angle_gamma   90.00
#
_symmetry.space_group_name_H-M   'P 1'
#
loop_
_entity.id
_entity.type
_entity.pdbx_description
1 polymer ?
#
loop_
_entity_poly.entity_id
_entity_poly.type
_entity_poly.pdbx_seq_one_letter_code
_entity_poly.pdbx_strand_id
1 'polypeptide(L)'
;MHKFWTKHRKYLWHEHFTPSIIAGVVVAIIISFFNITISNVVLFGSVGASAFILTNVQSHHLTKLHTTIKAYILAIILSVAIYYVAKLFTLPIGVYAFILIFLISILLVLFNAVHPPAVSAALSFLIMDTNPINLLYLFVSVLVLFILVRFATYVFSQHLPVKEFMQEFKIGFLGRK
;
A
#
# COMPACT_ATOMS: atom_id res chain seq x y z
N MET A 1 -11.07 -39.95 -0.75
CA MET A 1 -10.54 -38.70 -0.13
C MET A 1 -9.32 -38.10 -0.83
N HIS A 2 -8.44 -38.87 -1.50
CA HIS A 2 -7.19 -38.33 -2.06
C HIS A 2 -7.34 -37.39 -3.28
N LYS A 3 -8.38 -37.58 -4.13
CA LYS A 3 -8.64 -36.78 -5.34
C LYS A 3 -9.16 -35.36 -5.08
N PHE A 4 -9.78 -35.12 -3.91
CA PHE A 4 -10.33 -33.81 -3.54
C PHE A 4 -9.22 -32.83 -3.16
N TRP A 5 -8.17 -33.34 -2.48
CA TRP A 5 -6.97 -32.60 -2.09
C TRP A 5 -6.16 -32.07 -3.29
N THR A 6 -6.05 -32.86 -4.36
CA THR A 6 -5.29 -32.45 -5.56
C THR A 6 -5.98 -31.36 -6.37
N LYS A 7 -7.32 -31.31 -6.36
CA LYS A 7 -8.08 -30.29 -7.09
C LYS A 7 -8.08 -28.94 -6.34
N HIS A 8 -8.15 -28.97 -5.00
CA HIS A 8 -7.96 -27.79 -4.15
C HIS A 8 -6.56 -27.19 -4.27
N ARG A 9 -5.50 -28.02 -4.35
CA ARG A 9 -4.12 -27.54 -4.53
C ARG A 9 -3.91 -26.79 -5.86
N LYS A 10 -4.46 -27.28 -6.98
CA LYS A 10 -4.35 -26.59 -8.27
C LYS A 10 -5.11 -25.27 -8.29
N TYR A 11 -6.26 -25.20 -7.63
CA TYR A 11 -7.04 -23.97 -7.50
C TYR A 11 -6.30 -22.92 -6.65
N LEU A 12 -5.82 -23.31 -5.46
CA LEU A 12 -5.02 -22.44 -4.59
C LEU A 12 -3.72 -21.95 -5.23
N TRP A 13 -3.05 -22.81 -6.00
CA TRP A 13 -1.85 -22.41 -6.74
C TRP A 13 -2.19 -21.38 -7.81
N HIS A 14 -3.12 -21.62 -8.73
CA HIS A 14 -3.35 -20.65 -9.80
C HIS A 14 -3.98 -19.33 -9.32
N GLU A 15 -4.84 -19.38 -8.31
CA GLU A 15 -5.59 -18.21 -7.83
C GLU A 15 -4.74 -17.29 -6.93
N HIS A 16 -3.78 -17.81 -6.15
CA HIS A 16 -2.94 -16.99 -5.26
C HIS A 16 -1.48 -16.84 -5.71
N PHE A 17 -0.93 -17.81 -6.45
CA PHE A 17 0.48 -17.75 -6.88
C PHE A 17 0.68 -16.74 -8.00
N THR A 18 -0.19 -16.74 -9.00
CA THR A 18 -0.10 -15.84 -10.17
C THR A 18 -0.11 -14.37 -9.76
N PRO A 19 -1.04 -13.90 -8.91
CA PRO A 19 -1.06 -12.50 -8.50
C PRO A 19 0.13 -12.11 -7.60
N SER A 20 0.63 -13.04 -6.78
CA SER A 20 1.84 -12.84 -5.97
C SER A 20 3.10 -12.64 -6.81
N ILE A 21 3.25 -13.45 -7.87
CA ILE A 21 4.36 -13.29 -8.82
C ILE A 21 4.24 -11.97 -9.56
N ILE A 22 3.04 -11.61 -10.01
CA ILE A 22 2.81 -10.33 -10.69
C ILE A 22 3.19 -9.17 -9.77
N ALA A 23 2.74 -9.17 -8.51
CA ALA A 23 3.11 -8.15 -7.53
C ALA A 23 4.63 -8.09 -7.33
N GLY A 24 5.30 -9.24 -7.18
CA GLY A 24 6.75 -9.31 -7.02
C GLY A 24 7.53 -8.79 -8.23
N VAL A 25 7.12 -9.17 -9.45
CA VAL A 25 7.75 -8.70 -10.70
C VAL A 25 7.55 -7.20 -10.86
N VAL A 26 6.36 -6.67 -10.61
CA VAL A 26 6.10 -5.23 -10.71
C VAL A 26 6.94 -4.46 -9.69
N VAL A 27 7.04 -4.93 -8.44
CA VAL A 27 7.91 -4.32 -7.43
C VAL A 27 9.38 -4.36 -7.87
N ALA A 28 9.87 -5.48 -8.40
CA ALA A 28 11.25 -5.61 -8.88
C ALA A 28 11.57 -4.66 -10.05
N ILE A 29 10.63 -4.52 -11.01
CA ILE A 29 10.75 -3.56 -12.12
C ILE A 29 10.86 -2.14 -11.56
N ILE A 30 9.97 -1.75 -10.65
CA ILE A 30 9.99 -0.41 -10.07
C ILE A 30 11.30 -0.17 -9.32
N ILE A 31 11.72 -1.09 -8.44
CA ILE A 31 12.99 -1.00 -7.72
C ILE A 31 14.17 -0.77 -8.67
N SER A 32 14.17 -1.39 -9.86
CA SER A 32 15.25 -1.23 -10.84
C SER A 32 15.38 0.19 -11.41
N PHE A 33 14.32 1.02 -11.32
CA PHE A 33 14.34 2.43 -11.73
C PHE A 33 14.73 3.39 -10.61
N PHE A 34 14.84 2.93 -9.35
CA PHE A 34 15.20 3.78 -8.21
C PHE A 34 16.58 3.40 -7.66
N ASN A 35 17.39 4.41 -7.34
CA ASN A 35 18.58 4.17 -6.51
C ASN A 35 18.13 3.69 -5.12
N ILE A 36 18.49 2.46 -4.77
CA ILE A 36 17.97 1.78 -3.57
C ILE A 36 18.65 2.36 -2.33
N THR A 37 17.87 3.01 -1.49
CA THR A 37 18.23 3.33 -0.10
C THR A 37 17.53 2.35 0.85
N ILE A 38 18.01 2.24 2.09
CA ILE A 38 17.39 1.39 3.13
C ILE A 38 15.93 1.84 3.38
N SER A 39 15.71 3.17 3.38
CA SER A 39 14.50 3.89 2.90
C SER A 39 13.53 3.05 2.09
N ASN A 40 13.96 2.92 0.85
CA ASN A 40 13.19 2.38 -0.24
C ASN A 40 12.94 0.88 -0.03
N VAL A 41 13.87 0.13 0.57
CA VAL A 41 13.68 -1.31 0.82
C VAL A 41 12.54 -1.59 1.80
N VAL A 42 12.50 -0.91 2.95
CA VAL A 42 11.43 -1.10 3.95
C VAL A 42 10.07 -0.69 3.36
N LEU A 43 10.07 0.40 2.58
CA LEU A 43 8.86 0.89 1.94
C LEU A 43 8.37 -0.02 0.82
N PHE A 44 9.27 -0.48 -0.07
CA PHE A 44 8.93 -1.42 -1.14
C PHE A 44 8.53 -2.79 -0.59
N GLY A 45 9.10 -3.24 0.53
CA GLY A 45 8.65 -4.44 1.23
C GLY A 45 7.23 -4.29 1.77
N SER A 46 6.94 -3.17 2.43
CA SER A 46 5.60 -2.85 2.97
C SER A 46 4.55 -2.68 1.86
N VAL A 47 4.92 -2.01 0.76
CA VAL A 47 4.07 -1.82 -0.42
C VAL A 47 3.89 -3.10 -1.22
N GLY A 48 4.92 -3.95 -1.31
CA GLY A 48 4.83 -5.28 -1.89
C GLY A 48 3.89 -6.19 -1.09
N ALA A 49 3.95 -6.12 0.24
CA ALA A 49 2.98 -6.79 1.12
C ALA A 49 1.56 -6.27 0.91
N SER A 50 1.35 -4.95 0.81
CA SER A 50 0.07 -4.36 0.42
C SER A 50 -0.43 -4.85 -0.93
N ALA A 51 0.44 -4.86 -1.94
CA ALA A 51 0.14 -5.30 -3.29
C ALA A 51 -0.31 -6.76 -3.32
N PHE A 52 0.36 -7.63 -2.56
CA PHE A 52 -0.06 -9.02 -2.37
C PHE A 52 -1.46 -9.11 -1.75
N ILE A 53 -1.75 -8.38 -0.67
CA ILE A 53 -3.09 -8.39 -0.05
C ILE A 53 -4.13 -7.85 -1.05
N LEU A 54 -3.82 -6.78 -1.79
CA LEU A 54 -4.68 -6.19 -2.81
C LEU A 54 -5.00 -7.17 -3.95
N THR A 55 -4.06 -8.04 -4.32
CA THR A 55 -4.29 -9.02 -5.38
C THR A 55 -5.16 -10.21 -4.96
N ASN A 56 -5.39 -10.39 -3.66
CA ASN A 56 -6.18 -11.50 -3.15
C ASN A 56 -7.67 -11.12 -3.13
N VAL A 57 -8.50 -11.88 -3.87
CA VAL A 57 -9.91 -11.54 -4.16
C VAL A 57 -10.79 -11.53 -2.90
N GLN A 58 -10.38 -12.19 -1.81
CA GLN A 58 -11.16 -12.30 -0.57
C GLN A 58 -10.98 -11.13 0.42
N SER A 59 -10.11 -10.15 0.17
CA SER A 59 -9.92 -9.00 1.07
C SER A 59 -11.00 -7.92 0.85
N HIS A 60 -12.27 -8.29 0.99
CA HIS A 60 -13.41 -7.50 0.51
C HIS A 60 -13.62 -6.14 1.21
N HIS A 61 -12.99 -5.89 2.37
CA HIS A 61 -13.17 -4.66 3.14
C HIS A 61 -11.87 -3.85 3.40
N LEU A 62 -10.70 -4.49 3.50
CA LEU A 62 -9.45 -3.85 3.94
C LEU A 62 -8.55 -3.35 2.79
N THR A 63 -8.87 -3.65 1.53
CA THR A 63 -8.02 -3.35 0.37
C THR A 63 -8.73 -2.59 -0.74
N LYS A 64 -9.69 -1.72 -0.41
CA LYS A 64 -10.26 -0.86 -1.43
C LYS A 64 -9.20 0.18 -1.82
N LEU A 65 -8.95 0.35 -3.12
CA LEU A 65 -7.93 1.28 -3.62
C LEU A 65 -8.13 2.70 -3.07
N HIS A 66 -9.38 3.16 -2.95
CA HIS A 66 -9.68 4.46 -2.35
C HIS A 66 -9.30 4.56 -0.87
N THR A 67 -9.42 3.47 -0.09
CA THR A 67 -9.03 3.39 1.33
C THR A 67 -7.52 3.52 1.43
N THR A 68 -6.78 2.81 0.57
CA THR A 68 -5.33 2.92 0.44
C THR A 68 -4.93 4.35 0.12
N ILE A 69 -5.50 4.97 -0.91
CA ILE A 69 -5.19 6.35 -1.30
C ILE A 69 -5.44 7.32 -0.14
N LYS A 70 -6.61 7.23 0.53
CA LYS A 70 -6.94 8.08 1.69
C LYS A 70 -5.93 7.92 2.82
N ALA A 71 -5.58 6.69 3.16
CA ALA A 71 -4.63 6.39 4.23
C ALA A 71 -3.27 7.02 3.96
N TYR A 72 -2.82 6.89 2.72
CA TYR A 72 -1.57 7.42 2.24
C TYR A 72 -1.60 8.98 2.28
N ILE A 73 -2.70 9.62 1.85
CA ILE A 73 -2.82 11.10 1.94
C ILE A 73 -2.68 11.58 3.39
N LEU A 74 -3.38 10.91 4.33
CA LEU A 74 -3.29 11.21 5.76
C LEU A 74 -1.86 11.03 6.29
N ALA A 75 -1.19 9.95 5.86
CA ALA A 75 0.19 9.66 6.23
C ALA A 75 1.17 10.75 5.76
N ILE A 76 1.04 11.29 4.54
CA ILE A 76 1.89 12.41 4.10
C ILE A 76 1.66 13.64 4.96
N ILE A 77 0.39 14.05 5.11
CA ILE A 77 0.04 15.30 5.78
C ILE A 77 0.64 15.31 7.20
N LEU A 78 0.46 14.21 7.93
CA LEU A 78 1.03 14.07 9.27
C LEU A 78 2.56 13.95 9.27
N SER A 79 3.16 13.22 8.33
CA SER A 79 4.62 13.11 8.24
C SER A 79 5.28 14.46 8.00
N VAL A 80 4.72 15.27 7.09
CA VAL A 80 5.20 16.62 6.79
C VAL A 80 5.01 17.53 8.01
N ALA A 81 3.85 17.47 8.67
CA ALA A 81 3.60 18.26 9.87
C ALA A 81 4.62 17.94 10.99
N ILE A 82 4.83 16.65 11.27
CA ILE A 82 5.81 16.22 12.29
C ILE A 82 7.24 16.60 11.90
N TYR A 83 7.61 16.53 10.63
CA TYR A 83 8.92 16.99 10.15
C TYR A 83 9.15 18.48 10.45
N TYR A 84 8.17 19.35 10.22
CA TYR A 84 8.30 20.76 10.57
C TYR A 84 8.35 20.99 12.09
N VAL A 85 7.55 20.23 12.87
CA VAL A 85 7.62 20.29 14.34
C VAL A 85 8.99 19.84 14.85
N ALA A 86 9.59 18.81 14.25
CA ALA A 86 10.92 18.32 14.60
C ALA A 86 12.04 19.32 14.27
N LYS A 87 11.81 20.30 13.39
CA LYS A 87 12.74 21.42 13.17
C LYS A 87 12.63 22.52 14.22
N LEU A 88 11.45 22.68 14.83
CA LEU A 88 11.20 23.72 15.83
C LEU A 88 11.59 23.27 17.24
N PHE A 89 11.46 21.98 17.52
CA PHE A 89 11.77 21.39 18.81
C PHE A 89 12.80 20.28 18.64
N THR A 90 13.74 20.16 19.58
CA THR A 90 14.68 19.03 19.63
C THR A 90 14.23 18.02 20.67
N LEU A 91 13.36 17.09 20.25
CA LEU A 91 12.95 15.94 21.07
C LEU A 91 13.62 14.65 20.60
N PRO A 92 13.69 13.60 21.43
CA PRO A 92 14.16 12.28 21.00
C PRO A 92 13.28 11.71 19.88
N ILE A 93 13.90 11.05 18.89
CA ILE A 93 13.20 10.48 17.72
C ILE A 93 12.04 9.54 18.11
N GLY A 94 12.17 8.81 19.22
CA GLY A 94 11.13 7.93 19.74
C GLY A 94 9.83 8.67 20.10
N VAL A 95 9.93 9.92 20.55
CA VAL A 95 8.76 10.76 20.86
C VAL A 95 8.02 11.15 19.58
N TYR A 96 8.75 11.57 18.54
CA TYR A 96 8.13 11.87 17.24
C TYR A 96 7.49 10.64 16.62
N ALA A 97 8.16 9.48 16.70
CA ALA A 97 7.63 8.22 16.20
C ALA A 97 6.34 7.83 16.91
N PHE A 98 6.30 7.94 18.23
CA PHE A 98 5.09 7.71 19.03
C PHE A 98 3.95 8.64 18.59
N ILE A 99 4.19 9.95 18.53
CA ILE A 99 3.17 10.94 18.15
C ILE A 99 2.66 10.66 16.74
N LEU A 100 3.55 10.40 15.79
CA LEU A 100 3.21 10.13 14.39
C LEU A 100 2.33 8.87 14.27
N ILE A 101 2.76 7.75 14.87
CA ILE A 101 2.03 6.48 14.82
C ILE A 101 0.66 6.63 15.48
N PHE A 102 0.60 7.27 16.66
CA PHE A 102 -0.63 7.51 17.39
C PHE A 102 -1.62 8.34 16.58
N LEU A 103 -1.19 9.50 16.09
CA LEU A 103 -2.04 10.40 15.30
C LEU A 103 -2.51 9.76 14.00
N ILE A 104 -1.61 9.13 13.24
CA ILE A 104 -2.00 8.44 12.00
C ILE A 104 -3.02 7.36 12.34
N SER A 105 -2.77 6.51 13.33
CA SER A 105 -3.68 5.40 13.68
C SER A 105 -5.09 5.90 14.01
N ILE A 106 -5.21 6.98 14.79
CA ILE A 106 -6.52 7.60 15.09
C ILE A 106 -7.18 8.11 13.82
N LEU A 107 -6.46 8.84 12.96
CA LEU A 107 -7.04 9.36 11.72
C LEU A 107 -7.46 8.22 10.78
N LEU A 108 -6.67 7.16 10.65
CA LEU A 108 -7.02 6.01 9.82
C LEU A 108 -8.31 5.33 10.30
N VAL A 109 -8.52 5.22 11.62
CA VAL A 109 -9.77 4.70 12.17
C VAL A 109 -10.92 5.67 11.93
N LEU A 110 -10.74 6.96 12.22
CA LEU A 110 -11.78 7.99 12.09
C LEU A 110 -12.29 8.13 10.65
N PHE A 111 -11.39 8.03 9.67
CA PHE A 111 -11.72 8.14 8.25
C PHE A 111 -12.07 6.80 7.58
N ASN A 112 -12.17 5.70 8.36
CA ASN A 112 -12.35 4.34 7.83
C ASN A 112 -11.32 4.01 6.72
N ALA A 113 -10.09 4.47 6.92
CA ALA A 113 -8.97 4.41 5.98
C ALA A 113 -7.87 3.46 6.50
N VAL A 114 -8.21 2.36 7.17
CA VAL A 114 -7.21 1.48 7.80
C VAL A 114 -6.34 0.81 6.73
N HIS A 115 -5.10 1.29 6.61
CA HIS A 115 -4.08 0.72 5.75
C HIS A 115 -2.70 0.78 6.45
N PRO A 116 -2.33 -0.26 7.21
CA PRO A 116 -1.10 -0.28 8.01
C PRO A 116 0.19 0.11 7.24
N PRO A 117 0.32 -0.24 5.94
CA PRO A 117 1.51 0.13 5.16
C PRO A 117 1.72 1.64 4.97
N ALA A 118 0.65 2.45 5.04
CA ALA A 118 0.78 3.91 5.06
C ALA A 118 1.46 4.42 6.34
N VAL A 119 1.23 3.77 7.50
CA VAL A 119 1.88 4.10 8.78
C VAL A 119 3.39 3.82 8.70
N SER A 120 3.75 2.66 8.14
CA SER A 120 5.15 2.27 7.95
C SER A 120 5.88 3.22 6.99
N ALA A 121 5.22 3.67 5.93
CA ALA A 121 5.78 4.66 5.01
C ALA A 121 6.03 6.01 5.70
N ALA A 122 5.07 6.50 6.48
CA ALA A 122 5.21 7.72 7.28
C ALA A 122 6.36 7.63 8.29
N LEU A 123 6.45 6.52 9.02
CA LEU A 123 7.51 6.29 9.99
C LEU A 123 8.90 6.23 9.34
N SER A 124 9.00 5.57 8.18
CA SER A 124 10.26 5.48 7.43
C SER A 124 10.77 6.87 7.03
N PHE A 125 9.85 7.76 6.62
CA PHE A 125 10.18 9.16 6.32
C PHE A 125 10.71 9.90 7.54
N LEU A 126 10.07 9.75 8.70
CA LEU A 126 10.48 10.39 9.94
C LEU A 126 11.90 9.95 10.36
N ILE A 127 12.20 8.66 10.27
CA ILE A 127 13.49 8.10 10.70
C ILE A 127 14.63 8.54 9.79
N MET A 128 14.38 8.71 8.50
CA MET A 128 15.43 8.96 7.50
C MET A 128 15.72 10.44 7.24
N ASP A 129 15.05 11.36 7.96
CA ASP A 129 15.20 12.83 7.85
C ASP A 129 15.26 13.33 6.39
N THR A 130 14.42 12.74 5.54
CA THR A 130 14.44 13.04 4.12
C THR A 130 13.75 14.36 3.81
N ASN A 131 14.22 15.07 2.79
CA ASN A 131 13.56 16.27 2.28
C ASN A 131 12.07 15.97 1.94
N PRO A 132 11.10 16.84 2.30
CA PRO A 132 9.68 16.66 1.97
C PRO A 132 9.40 16.42 0.47
N ILE A 133 10.25 16.92 -0.42
CA ILE A 133 10.15 16.64 -1.86
C ILE A 133 10.34 15.15 -2.16
N ASN A 134 11.28 14.50 -1.48
CA ASN A 134 11.52 13.05 -1.63
C ASN A 134 10.33 12.24 -1.13
N LEU A 135 9.63 12.72 -0.09
CA LEU A 135 8.38 12.10 0.37
C LEU A 135 7.31 12.14 -0.71
N LEU A 136 7.17 13.28 -1.40
CA LEU A 136 6.20 13.41 -2.49
C LEU A 136 6.54 12.47 -3.65
N TYR A 137 7.81 12.37 -4.05
CA TYR A 137 8.24 11.41 -5.07
C TYR A 137 7.98 9.95 -4.68
N LEU A 138 8.37 9.58 -3.46
CA LEU A 138 8.12 8.25 -2.91
C LEU A 138 6.63 7.94 -2.96
N PHE A 139 5.80 8.87 -2.52
CA PHE A 139 4.37 8.71 -2.47
C PHE A 139 3.72 8.53 -3.83
N VAL A 140 4.07 9.40 -4.79
CA VAL A 140 3.63 9.28 -6.19
C VAL A 140 4.04 7.91 -6.74
N SER A 141 5.26 7.47 -6.44
CA SER A 141 5.76 6.16 -6.88
C SER A 141 4.94 5.01 -6.30
N VAL A 142 4.57 5.08 -5.02
CA VAL A 142 3.72 4.07 -4.36
C VAL A 142 2.30 4.07 -4.93
N LEU A 143 1.72 5.24 -5.19
CA LEU A 143 0.41 5.34 -5.83
C LEU A 143 0.42 4.75 -7.24
N VAL A 144 1.40 5.11 -8.05
CA VAL A 144 1.58 4.57 -9.40
C VAL A 144 1.75 3.06 -9.34
N LEU A 145 2.57 2.55 -8.41
CA LEU A 145 2.76 1.12 -8.18
C LEU A 145 1.43 0.42 -7.84
N PHE A 146 0.62 0.96 -6.92
CA PHE A 146 -0.67 0.35 -6.61
C PHE A 146 -1.65 0.37 -7.79
N ILE A 147 -1.69 1.47 -8.55
CA ILE A 147 -2.51 1.57 -9.76
C ILE A 147 -2.07 0.51 -10.77
N LEU A 148 -0.77 0.36 -11.00
CA LEU A 148 -0.21 -0.62 -11.93
C LEU A 148 -0.47 -2.06 -11.48
N VAL A 149 -0.22 -2.39 -10.21
CA VAL A 149 -0.49 -3.73 -9.66
C VAL A 149 -1.98 -4.05 -9.77
N ARG A 150 -2.85 -3.10 -9.41
CA ARG A 150 -4.30 -3.31 -9.47
C ARG A 150 -4.76 -3.47 -10.91
N PHE A 151 -4.27 -2.65 -11.82
CA PHE A 151 -4.55 -2.76 -13.24
C PHE A 151 -4.07 -4.12 -13.80
N ALA A 152 -2.84 -4.53 -13.49
CA ALA A 152 -2.32 -5.84 -13.88
C ALA A 152 -3.20 -6.97 -13.31
N THR A 153 -3.66 -6.84 -12.07
CA THR A 153 -4.61 -7.80 -11.48
C THR A 153 -5.90 -7.87 -12.28
N TYR A 154 -6.47 -6.75 -12.73
CA TYR A 154 -7.66 -6.73 -13.60
C TYR A 154 -7.40 -7.32 -15.00
N VAL A 155 -6.20 -7.14 -15.54
CA VAL A 155 -5.84 -7.68 -16.87
C VAL A 155 -5.61 -9.19 -16.82
N PHE A 156 -4.96 -9.68 -15.76
CA PHE A 156 -4.56 -11.09 -15.65
C PHE A 156 -5.53 -11.96 -14.84
N SER A 157 -6.38 -11.37 -14.00
CA SER A 157 -7.40 -12.13 -13.26
C SER A 157 -8.61 -12.41 -14.14
N GLN A 158 -8.91 -13.69 -14.36
CA GLN A 158 -10.06 -14.12 -15.17
C GLN A 158 -11.42 -13.75 -14.54
N HIS A 159 -11.44 -13.32 -13.28
CA HIS A 159 -12.65 -13.04 -12.52
C HIS A 159 -13.06 -11.55 -12.49
N LEU A 160 -12.25 -10.64 -13.04
CA LEU A 160 -12.50 -9.20 -13.00
C LEU A 160 -12.45 -8.59 -14.42
N PRO A 161 -13.56 -8.05 -14.95
CA PRO A 161 -13.55 -7.41 -16.25
C PRO A 161 -12.83 -6.05 -16.18
N VAL A 162 -11.88 -5.81 -17.10
CA VAL A 162 -11.08 -4.56 -17.17
C VAL A 162 -11.96 -3.29 -17.21
N LYS A 163 -13.18 -3.37 -17.76
CA LYS A 163 -14.14 -2.26 -17.81
C LYS A 163 -14.59 -1.78 -16.41
N GLU A 164 -14.53 -2.64 -15.40
CA GLU A 164 -14.87 -2.30 -14.00
C GLU A 164 -13.69 -1.63 -13.27
N PHE A 165 -12.46 -1.68 -13.80
CA PHE A 165 -11.29 -1.05 -13.18
C PHE A 165 -11.50 0.45 -12.94
N MET A 166 -12.00 1.17 -13.96
CA MET A 166 -12.27 2.61 -13.86
C MET A 166 -13.36 2.93 -12.82
N GLN A 167 -14.19 1.95 -12.49
CA GLN A 167 -15.26 2.13 -11.52
C GLN A 167 -14.73 2.03 -10.08
N GLU A 168 -13.57 1.41 -9.83
CA GLU A 168 -12.91 1.42 -8.51
C GLU A 168 -12.48 2.82 -8.04
N PHE A 169 -12.28 3.75 -8.98
CA PHE A 169 -11.94 5.14 -8.69
C PHE A 169 -13.18 6.00 -8.37
N LYS A 170 -14.40 5.50 -8.65
CA LYS A 170 -15.64 6.22 -8.33
C LYS A 170 -16.03 5.97 -6.87
N ILE A 171 -16.26 7.05 -6.13
CA ILE A 171 -16.74 7.01 -4.74
C ILE A 171 -18.08 6.27 -4.71
N GLY A 172 -18.13 5.10 -4.04
CA GLY A 172 -19.37 4.34 -3.81
C GLY A 172 -19.61 3.11 -4.69
N PHE A 173 -18.68 2.70 -5.55
CA PHE A 173 -18.94 1.67 -6.56
C PHE A 173 -19.20 0.24 -6.03
N LEU A 174 -18.71 -0.14 -4.85
CA LEU A 174 -18.79 -1.53 -4.35
C LEU A 174 -19.67 -1.69 -3.10
N GLY A 175 -20.77 -0.94 -3.04
CA GLY A 175 -21.85 -1.09 -2.06
C GLY A 175 -23.09 -1.82 -2.58
N ARG A 176 -23.05 -2.36 -3.81
CA ARG A 176 -24.14 -3.16 -4.38
C ARG A 176 -23.61 -4.50 -4.88
N LYS A 177 -23.52 -5.47 -3.97
CA LYS A 177 -23.83 -6.87 -4.25
C LYS A 177 -24.59 -7.40 -3.05
#